data_AF-A0A8T5MMV8-F1
#
_entry.id   AF-A0A8T5MMV8-F1
#
_cell.length_a   1.000
_cell.length_b   1.000
_cell.length_c   1.000
_cell.angle_alpha   90.00
_cell.angle_beta   90.00
_cell.angle_gamma   90.00
#
_symmetry.space_group_name_H-M   'P 1'
#
loop_
_entity.id
_entity.type
_entity.pdbx_description
1 polymer ?
#
loop_
_entity_poly.entity_id
_entity_poly.type
_entity_poly.pdbx_seq_one_letter_code
_entity_poly.pdbx_strand_id
1 'polypeptide(L)' 'YFDGNVTVTGNLTTNSFFKMGNISSPGSCTGTQEGYTYYNNTRHVMCFCNSTHWRQADNSSTC' A
#
# COMPACT_ATOMS: atom_id res chain seq x y z
N TYR A 1 12.00 -11.57 -10.77
CA TYR A 1 12.24 -11.31 -9.34
C TYR A 1 13.17 -10.11 -9.30
N PHE A 2 12.69 -8.95 -8.85
CA PHE A 2 13.54 -7.76 -8.72
C PHE A 2 13.81 -7.55 -7.23
N ASP A 3 14.85 -8.23 -6.73
CA ASP A 3 15.54 -7.80 -5.51
C ASP A 3 16.55 -6.75 -5.93
N GLY A 4 16.27 -5.49 -5.61
CA GLY A 4 17.14 -4.38 -5.95
C GLY A 4 16.90 -3.18 -5.05
N ASN A 5 17.96 -2.70 -4.41
CA ASN A 5 17.92 -1.46 -3.66
C ASN A 5 17.74 -0.30 -4.64
N VAL A 6 16.62 0.40 -4.58
CA VAL A 6 16.43 1.65 -5.32
C VAL A 6 17.18 2.75 -4.56
N THR A 7 18.35 3.13 -5.08
CA THR A 7 19.09 4.29 -4.57
C THR A 7 18.53 5.55 -5.22
N VAL A 8 17.82 6.36 -4.44
CA VAL A 8 17.29 7.65 -4.90
C VAL A 8 18.28 8.74 -4.48
N THR A 9 18.98 9.33 -5.45
CA THR A 9 19.95 10.43 -5.24
C THR A 9 19.29 11.83 -5.18
N GLY A 10 17.97 11.88 -5.15
CA GLY A 10 17.16 13.11 -5.04
C GLY A 10 15.92 12.91 -4.17
N ASN A 11 14.93 13.80 -4.29
CA ASN A 11 13.66 13.63 -3.58
C ASN A 11 12.78 12.60 -4.30
N LEU A 12 12.30 11.58 -3.56
CA LEU A 12 11.22 10.73 -4.04
C LEU A 12 9.92 11.52 -3.96
N THR A 13 9.39 11.96 -5.11
CA THR A 13 8.07 12.58 -5.18
C THR A 13 7.00 11.48 -4.97
N THR A 14 6.66 11.23 -3.71
CA THR A 14 5.75 10.15 -3.30
C THR A 14 4.35 10.28 -3.87
N ASN A 15 3.92 11.49 -4.24
CA ASN A 15 2.60 11.70 -4.87
C ASN A 15 2.39 10.93 -6.19
N SER A 16 3.47 10.52 -6.87
CA SER A 16 3.41 9.75 -8.12
C SER A 16 3.51 8.23 -7.89
N PHE A 17 4.09 7.78 -6.78
CA PHE A 17 4.49 6.38 -6.56
C PHE A 17 3.85 5.73 -5.32
N PHE A 18 3.58 6.50 -4.27
CA PHE A 18 3.00 6.04 -3.01
C PHE A 18 1.95 7.04 -2.52
N LYS A 19 0.69 6.81 -2.89
CA LYS A 19 -0.44 7.53 -2.30
C LYS A 19 -0.71 7.00 -0.89
N MET A 20 0.12 7.40 0.08
CA MET A 20 -0.14 7.13 1.49
C MET A 20 -1.14 8.16 2.02
N GLY A 21 -2.43 7.90 1.80
CA GLY A 21 -3.46 8.65 2.49
C GLY A 21 -3.46 8.27 3.97
N ASN A 22 -3.75 9.23 4.85
CA ASN A 22 -4.15 8.95 6.23
C ASN A 22 -5.58 8.39 6.20
N ILE A 23 -5.73 7.18 5.67
CA ILE A 23 -7.03 6.54 5.53
C ILE A 23 -7.18 5.62 6.73
N SER A 24 -7.99 6.04 7.71
CA SER A 24 -8.68 5.09 8.57
C SER A 24 -9.33 4.04 7.67
N SER A 25 -9.07 2.74 7.92
CA SER A 25 -9.40 1.62 7.01
C SER A 25 -10.49 1.96 6.00
N PRO A 26 -10.17 2.08 4.69
CA PRO A 26 -11.06 2.63 3.64
C PRO A 26 -12.36 1.82 3.39
N GLY A 27 -12.72 0.90 4.27
CA GLY A 27 -13.77 -0.08 4.06
C GLY A 27 -13.32 -1.15 3.06
N SER A 28 -14.24 -1.65 2.26
CA SER A 28 -13.95 -2.66 1.24
C SER A 28 -13.07 -2.09 0.13
N CYS A 29 -12.02 -2.83 -0.24
CA CYS A 29 -11.22 -2.56 -1.44
C CYS A 29 -12.10 -2.76 -2.69
N THR A 30 -12.01 -1.81 -3.63
CA THR A 30 -12.72 -1.87 -4.92
C THR A 30 -11.75 -1.69 -6.07
N GLY A 31 -12.15 -2.05 -7.30
CA GLY A 31 -11.29 -1.99 -8.48
C GLY A 31 -10.71 -0.59 -8.77
N THR A 32 -11.41 0.47 -8.37
CA THR A 32 -10.92 1.86 -8.54
C THR A 32 -9.78 2.22 -7.59
N GLN A 33 -9.53 1.39 -6.57
CA GLN A 33 -8.48 1.56 -5.57
C GLN A 33 -7.34 0.55 -5.77
N GLU A 34 -7.31 -0.18 -6.88
CA GLU A 34 -6.21 -1.10 -7.17
C GLU A 34 -4.85 -0.37 -7.09
N GLY A 35 -3.91 -0.96 -6.34
CA GLY A 35 -2.60 -0.37 -6.07
C GLY A 35 -2.56 0.70 -4.97
N TYR A 36 -3.71 1.09 -4.40
CA TYR A 36 -3.73 1.98 -3.25
C TYR A 36 -3.11 1.28 -2.04
N THR A 37 -2.41 2.05 -1.22
CA THR A 37 -1.79 1.56 0.01
C THR A 37 -2.24 2.39 1.21
N TYR A 38 -2.46 1.73 2.35
CA TYR A 38 -2.71 2.42 3.62
C TYR A 38 -1.99 1.71 4.76
N TYR A 39 -1.73 2.44 5.85
CA TYR A 39 -1.17 1.88 7.08
C TYR A 39 -2.29 1.58 8.07
N ASN A 40 -2.44 0.31 8.45
CA ASN A 40 -3.40 -0.11 9.46
C ASN A 40 -2.80 0.11 10.85
N ASN A 41 -3.21 1.20 11.51
CA ASN A 41 -2.72 1.56 12.85
C ASN A 41 -3.09 0.54 13.95
N THR A 42 -4.11 -0.30 13.75
CA THR A 42 -4.50 -1.31 14.76
C THR A 42 -3.58 -2.53 14.74
N ARG A 43 -3.20 -2.97 13.53
CA ARG A 43 -2.34 -4.14 13.33
C ARG A 43 -0.87 -3.77 13.10
N HIS A 44 -0.58 -2.48 12.95
CA HIS A 44 0.74 -1.95 12.60
C HIS A 44 1.33 -2.52 11.29
N VAL A 45 0.47 -2.76 10.29
CA VAL A 45 0.86 -3.35 8.99
C VAL A 45 0.53 -2.42 7.82
N MET A 46 1.29 -2.52 6.73
CA MET A 46 0.94 -1.91 5.45
C MET A 46 0.01 -2.82 4.66
N CYS A 47 -1.06 -2.23 4.13
CA CYS A 47 -2.06 -2.91 3.32
C CYS A 47 -2.07 -2.33 1.90
N PHE A 48 -2.30 -3.17 0.90
CA PHE A 48 -2.54 -2.76 -0.49
C PHE A 48 -3.83 -3.38 -1.03
N CYS A 49 -4.50 -2.70 -1.96
CA CYS A 49 -5.72 -3.18 -2.58
C CYS A 49 -5.42 -3.93 -3.89
N ASN A 50 -5.88 -5.18 -3.98
CA ASN A 50 -5.77 -6.05 -5.17
C ASN A 50 -7.09 -6.11 -5.97
N SER A 51 -7.72 -4.95 -6.13
CA SER A 51 -9.03 -4.74 -6.80
C SER A 51 -10.26 -5.28 -6.07
N THR A 52 -10.11 -6.24 -5.16
CA THR A 52 -11.23 -6.86 -4.43
C THR A 52 -11.01 -6.99 -2.93
N HIS A 53 -9.75 -7.07 -2.48
CA HIS A 53 -9.40 -7.27 -1.08
C HIS A 53 -8.21 -6.39 -0.67
N TRP A 54 -8.20 -6.01 0.60
CA TRP A 54 -6.99 -5.49 1.22
C TRP A 54 -6.08 -6.66 1.60
N ARG A 55 -4.83 -6.61 1.16
CA ARG A 55 -3.79 -7.60 1.44
C ARG A 55 -2.65 -6.94 2.18
N GLN A 56 -2.05 -7.65 3.12
CA GLN A 56 -0.82 -7.18 3.75
C GLN A 56 0.32 -7.18 2.72
N ALA A 57 1.20 -6.18 2.80
CA ALA A 57 2.32 -6.02 1.87
C ALA A 57 3.35 -7.18 1.96
N ASP A 58 3.38 -7.91 3.07
CA ASP A 58 4.18 -9.12 3.26
C ASP A 58 3.53 -10.39 2.67
N ASN A 59 2.35 -10.26 2.05
CA ASN A 59 1.55 -11.34 1.47
C ASN A 59 1.11 -12.41 2.48
N SER A 60 1.15 -12.12 3.79
CA SER A 60 0.89 -13.10 4.84
C SER A 60 -0.60 -13.38 5.07
N SER A 61 -1.46 -12.37 4.86
CA SER A 61 -2.90 -12.45 5.19
C SER A 61 -3.73 -11.30 4.60
N THR A 62 -5.06 -11.35 4.82
CA THR A 62 -5.95 -10.22 4.59
C THR A 62 -5.70 -9.10 5.59
N CYS A 63 -5.67 -7.87 5.06
CA CYS A 63 -5.92 -6.67 5.84
C CYS A 63 -7.44 -6.48 5.97
#